data_AF-A0A165QZE1-F1
#
_entry.id   AF-A0A165QZE1-F1
#
_cell.length_a   1.000
_cell.length_b   1.000
_cell.length_c   1.000
_cell.angle_alpha   90.00
_cell.angle_beta   90.00
_cell.angle_gamma   90.00
#
_symmetry.space_group_name_H-M   'P 1'
#
loop_
_entity.id
_entity.type
_entity.pdbx_description
1 polymer ?
#
loop_
_entity_poly.entity_id
_entity_poly.type
_entity_poly.pdbx_seq_one_letter_code
_entity_poly.pdbx_strand_id
1 'polypeptide(L)'
;MKTLLLTTIAFTALAINSTAALAVAQRLGPGDKTITFSNLSMTDGSPDDGTCEKRYGEGFTTKDHPDSTNDTLKRGTDKGHDILVIAIGGSVSGGIFSIENEYEIIFPGDETKTPVDVELAATGLVGTQEASGVFSDGTCRGTLHIKVLEP
;
A
#
# COMPACT_ATOMS: atom_id res chain seq x y z
N MET A 1 -56.65 -24.05 25.37
CA MET A 1 -55.79 -23.19 26.22
C MET A 1 -54.42 -23.85 26.35
N LYS A 2 -53.37 -23.01 26.38
CA LYS A 2 -51.95 -23.23 26.70
C LYS A 2 -51.04 -23.70 25.55
N THR A 3 -50.44 -22.75 24.82
CA THR A 3 -49.06 -22.20 24.94
C THR A 3 -47.96 -23.21 24.60
N LEU A 4 -47.32 -23.15 23.42
CA LEU A 4 -46.26 -22.24 22.94
C LEU A 4 -44.87 -22.71 23.40
N LEU A 5 -43.99 -23.01 22.43
CA LEU A 5 -42.57 -22.65 22.47
C LEU A 5 -41.94 -22.86 21.10
N LEU A 6 -41.79 -21.73 20.39
CA LEU A 6 -40.89 -21.59 19.25
C LEU A 6 -39.45 -21.72 19.77
N THR A 7 -38.69 -22.68 19.25
CA THR A 7 -37.23 -22.67 19.34
C THR A 7 -36.66 -21.89 18.15
N THR A 8 -36.40 -20.62 18.38
CA THR A 8 -35.56 -19.78 17.52
C THR A 8 -34.12 -20.29 17.57
N ILE A 9 -33.65 -20.91 16.48
CA ILE A 9 -32.23 -21.20 16.28
C ILE A 9 -31.56 -19.87 15.90
N ALA A 10 -30.92 -19.24 16.88
CA ALA A 10 -30.08 -18.08 16.65
C ALA A 10 -28.82 -18.52 15.89
N PHE A 11 -28.78 -18.21 14.59
CA PHE A 11 -27.54 -18.23 13.82
C PHE A 11 -26.66 -17.07 14.31
N THR A 12 -25.83 -17.32 15.32
CA THR A 12 -24.66 -16.47 15.56
C THR A 12 -23.65 -16.80 14.46
N ALA A 13 -23.72 -16.08 13.35
CA ALA A 13 -22.62 -16.00 12.42
C ALA A 13 -21.47 -15.28 13.15
N LEU A 14 -20.56 -16.06 13.75
CA LEU A 14 -19.24 -15.53 14.10
C LEU A 14 -18.61 -15.11 12.78
N ALA A 15 -18.46 -13.81 12.55
CA ALA A 15 -17.61 -13.29 11.51
C ALA A 15 -16.17 -13.73 11.86
N ILE A 16 -15.74 -14.85 11.29
CA ILE A 16 -14.36 -15.30 11.33
C ILE A 16 -13.60 -14.32 10.44
N ASN A 17 -13.13 -13.20 11.01
CA ASN A 17 -12.16 -12.36 10.35
C ASN A 17 -10.93 -13.25 10.12
N SER A 18 -10.73 -13.72 8.89
CA SER A 18 -9.66 -14.65 8.59
C SER A 18 -8.32 -13.99 8.90
N THR A 19 -7.40 -14.74 9.51
CA THR A 19 -6.03 -14.29 9.80
C THR A 19 -5.33 -13.79 8.53
N ALA A 20 -5.70 -14.31 7.37
CA ALA A 20 -5.22 -13.87 6.06
C ALA A 20 -5.69 -12.45 5.71
N ALA A 21 -6.98 -12.12 5.91
CA ALA A 21 -7.48 -10.77 5.67
C ALA A 21 -6.85 -9.75 6.63
N LEU A 22 -6.62 -10.13 7.89
CA LEU A 22 -5.92 -9.29 8.86
C LEU A 22 -4.44 -9.10 8.52
N ALA A 23 -3.76 -10.15 8.04
CA ALA A 23 -2.36 -10.10 7.61
C ALA A 23 -2.19 -9.20 6.37
N VAL A 24 -3.15 -9.24 5.44
CA VAL A 24 -3.22 -8.31 4.31
C VAL A 24 -3.47 -6.89 4.80
N ALA A 25 -4.46 -6.67 5.66
CA ALA A 25 -4.80 -5.35 6.19
C ALA A 25 -3.68 -4.72 7.04
N GLN A 26 -2.86 -5.48 7.76
CA GLN A 26 -1.70 -4.94 8.48
C GLN A 26 -0.57 -4.51 7.53
N ARG A 27 -0.45 -5.15 6.36
CA ARG A 27 0.64 -4.88 5.42
C ARG A 27 0.26 -3.87 4.34
N LEU A 28 -0.99 -3.93 3.90
CA LEU A 28 -1.63 -2.98 3.00
C LEU A 28 -2.22 -1.76 3.73
N GLY A 29 -2.47 -1.85 5.03
CA GLY A 29 -3.13 -0.81 5.82
C GLY A 29 -2.19 -0.08 6.80
N PRO A 30 -2.72 0.41 7.93
CA PRO A 30 -2.11 1.44 8.79
C PRO A 30 -0.74 1.06 9.36
N GLY A 31 0.03 2.07 9.74
CA GLY A 31 1.41 1.94 10.22
C GLY A 31 2.45 2.46 9.24
N ASP A 32 3.59 2.88 9.77
CA ASP A 32 4.69 3.49 9.03
C ASP A 32 5.45 2.43 8.24
N LYS A 33 5.93 2.80 7.05
CA LYS A 33 6.64 1.87 6.15
C LYS A 33 7.84 2.57 5.54
N THR A 34 8.98 1.89 5.49
CA THR A 34 10.08 2.32 4.64
C THR A 34 9.92 1.69 3.27
N ILE A 35 10.01 2.51 2.23
CA ILE A 35 10.01 2.09 0.83
C ILE A 35 11.36 2.47 0.25
N THR A 36 12.08 1.50 -0.26
CA THR A 36 13.38 1.69 -0.93
C THR A 36 13.20 1.41 -2.41
N PHE A 37 13.70 2.29 -3.26
CA PHE A 37 13.64 2.13 -4.71
C PHE A 37 15.02 1.75 -5.27
N SER A 38 15.02 1.03 -6.39
CA SER A 38 16.22 0.59 -7.07
C SER A 38 15.94 0.33 -8.54
N ASN A 39 17.00 0.25 -9.34
CA ASN A 39 16.91 0.01 -10.79
C ASN A 39 15.96 1.01 -11.49
N LEU A 40 16.04 2.28 -11.09
CA LEU A 40 15.25 3.36 -11.66
C LEU A 40 15.62 3.55 -13.13
N SER A 41 14.59 3.64 -13.97
CA SER A 41 14.72 3.91 -15.40
C SER A 41 13.45 4.57 -15.92
N MET A 42 13.55 5.16 -17.11
CA MET A 42 12.37 5.64 -17.81
C MET A 42 11.47 4.45 -18.20
N THR A 43 10.17 4.68 -18.32
CA THR A 43 9.19 3.64 -18.67
C THR A 43 9.42 3.05 -20.06
N ASP A 44 10.00 3.80 -20.98
CA ASP A 44 10.42 3.32 -22.31
C ASP A 44 11.69 2.44 -22.27
N GLY A 45 12.31 2.30 -21.09
CA GLY A 45 13.51 1.51 -20.87
C GLY A 45 14.82 2.24 -21.09
N SER A 46 14.79 3.52 -21.44
CA SER A 46 15.99 4.35 -21.45
C SER A 46 16.51 4.59 -20.01
N PRO A 47 17.83 4.87 -19.86
CA PRO A 47 18.39 5.24 -18.57
C PRO A 47 17.69 6.47 -17.98
N ASP A 48 17.60 6.54 -16.66
CA ASP A 48 17.08 7.72 -15.97
C ASP A 48 17.84 8.99 -16.38
N ASP A 49 17.09 10.02 -16.76
CA ASP A 49 17.62 11.35 -17.10
C ASP A 49 17.78 12.26 -15.86
N GLY A 50 17.51 11.71 -14.68
CA GLY A 50 17.52 12.37 -13.38
C GLY A 50 16.11 12.65 -12.84
N THR A 51 15.07 12.45 -13.67
CA THR A 51 13.67 12.60 -13.25
C THR A 51 13.30 11.57 -12.18
N CYS A 52 13.68 10.30 -12.37
CA CYS A 52 13.28 9.23 -11.46
C CYS A 52 14.04 9.31 -10.13
N GLU A 53 15.35 9.58 -10.18
CA GLU A 53 16.15 9.82 -8.99
C GLU A 53 15.62 11.02 -8.18
N LYS A 54 15.19 12.10 -8.85
CA LYS A 54 14.61 13.27 -8.15
C LYS A 54 13.29 12.94 -7.44
N ARG A 55 12.47 12.07 -8.03
CA ARG A 55 11.16 11.67 -7.48
C ARG A 55 11.30 10.64 -6.36
N TYR A 56 12.02 9.56 -6.62
CA TYR A 56 12.03 8.37 -5.78
C TYR A 56 13.32 8.24 -4.96
N GLY A 57 14.46 8.69 -5.53
CA GLY A 57 15.79 8.57 -4.95
C GLY A 57 16.05 7.16 -4.43
N GLU A 58 16.70 7.09 -3.26
CA GLU A 58 16.89 5.82 -2.55
C GLU A 58 15.62 5.31 -1.85
N GLY A 59 14.60 6.16 -1.65
CA GLY A 59 13.42 5.81 -0.86
C GLY A 59 12.91 6.88 0.09
N PHE A 60 11.83 6.53 0.77
CA PHE A 60 11.19 7.34 1.79
C PHE A 60 10.46 6.49 2.83
N THR A 61 10.18 7.09 3.98
CA THR A 61 9.33 6.50 5.02
C THR A 61 7.96 7.14 4.98
N THR A 62 6.92 6.34 4.82
CA THR A 62 5.53 6.77 4.85
C THR A 62 5.03 6.80 6.29
N LYS A 63 4.15 7.77 6.57
CA LYS A 63 3.46 7.93 7.85
C LYS A 63 2.02 8.35 7.62
N ASP A 64 1.18 8.15 8.62
CA ASP A 64 -0.21 8.63 8.56
C ASP A 64 -0.26 10.15 8.38
N HIS A 65 -1.13 10.60 7.48
CA HIS A 65 -1.39 12.02 7.27
C HIS A 65 -2.48 12.49 8.26
N PRO A 66 -2.36 13.66 8.89
CA PRO A 66 -3.39 14.17 9.81
C PRO A 66 -4.77 14.34 9.17
N ASP A 67 -4.81 14.58 7.85
CA ASP A 67 -6.05 14.70 7.08
C ASP A 67 -6.60 13.35 6.59
N SER A 68 -6.00 12.22 7.00
CA SER A 68 -6.51 10.90 6.65
C SER A 68 -7.83 10.64 7.37
N THR A 69 -8.82 10.10 6.66
CA THR A 69 -10.13 9.72 7.21
C THR A 69 -10.38 8.23 6.98
N ASN A 70 -11.53 7.71 7.45
CA ASN A 70 -11.92 6.33 7.18
C ASN A 70 -12.21 6.07 5.69
N ASP A 71 -12.62 7.10 4.95
CA ASP A 71 -13.01 7.00 3.54
C ASP A 71 -11.90 7.46 2.58
N THR A 72 -10.90 8.17 3.09
CA THR A 72 -9.78 8.70 2.29
C THR A 72 -8.49 8.46 3.03
N LEU A 73 -7.72 7.49 2.57
CA LEU A 73 -6.43 7.17 3.15
C LEU A 73 -5.36 8.07 2.54
N LYS A 74 -4.79 8.95 3.37
CA LYS A 74 -3.68 9.83 3.00
C LYS A 74 -2.45 9.50 3.80
N ARG A 75 -1.28 9.57 3.16
CA ARG A 75 0.02 9.36 3.78
C ARG A 75 0.94 10.52 3.48
N GLY A 76 1.70 10.95 4.47
CA GLY A 76 2.85 11.82 4.27
C GLY A 76 4.12 10.99 4.19
N THR A 77 5.22 11.62 3.78
CA THR A 77 6.57 11.03 3.91
C THR A 77 7.53 11.92 4.68
N ASP A 78 8.64 11.34 5.14
CA ASP A 78 9.79 12.08 5.69
C ASP A 78 10.44 13.05 4.69
N LYS A 79 10.21 12.84 3.39
CA LYS A 79 10.67 13.70 2.29
C LYS A 79 9.66 14.78 1.89
N GLY A 80 8.46 14.80 2.46
CA GLY A 80 7.45 15.81 2.19
C GLY A 80 6.51 15.52 1.01
N HIS A 81 6.49 14.29 0.49
CA HIS A 81 5.44 13.83 -0.42
C HIS A 81 4.08 13.83 0.26
N ASP A 82 3.04 14.16 -0.50
CA ASP A 82 1.63 13.92 -0.16
C ASP A 82 1.12 12.76 -1.04
N ILE A 83 0.67 11.69 -0.40
CA ILE A 83 0.27 10.44 -1.05
C ILE A 83 -1.20 10.20 -0.74
N LEU A 84 -2.02 10.12 -1.79
CA LEU A 84 -3.39 9.64 -1.71
C LEU A 84 -3.41 8.17 -2.16
N VAL A 85 -4.01 7.31 -1.34
CA VAL A 85 -4.18 5.89 -1.70
C VAL A 85 -5.50 5.73 -2.46
N ILE A 86 -5.40 5.40 -3.76
CA ILE A 86 -6.55 5.30 -4.68
C ILE A 86 -7.17 3.91 -4.61
N ALA A 87 -6.33 2.89 -4.72
CA ALA A 87 -6.78 1.51 -4.66
C ALA A 87 -5.80 0.67 -3.84
N ILE A 88 -6.37 -0.23 -3.05
CA ILE A 88 -5.64 -1.24 -2.29
C ILE A 88 -6.14 -2.60 -2.74
N GLY A 89 -5.25 -3.36 -3.36
CA GLY A 89 -5.51 -4.70 -3.88
C GLY A 89 -4.47 -5.69 -3.40
N GLY A 90 -4.79 -6.98 -3.55
CA GLY A 90 -3.89 -8.05 -3.14
C GLY A 90 -4.62 -9.35 -2.84
N SER A 91 -3.83 -10.41 -2.65
CA SER A 91 -4.33 -11.74 -2.35
C SER A 91 -3.38 -12.47 -1.40
N VAL A 92 -3.88 -13.53 -0.74
CA VAL A 92 -3.05 -14.46 0.02
C VAL A 92 -3.33 -15.86 -0.44
N SER A 93 -2.28 -16.58 -0.84
CA SER A 93 -2.36 -17.97 -1.25
C SER A 93 -1.06 -18.69 -0.95
N GLY A 94 -1.14 -19.92 -0.45
CA GLY A 94 0.04 -20.77 -0.24
C GLY A 94 1.10 -20.20 0.70
N GLY A 95 0.73 -19.30 1.63
CA GLY A 95 1.68 -18.63 2.53
C GLY A 95 2.43 -17.45 1.91
N ILE A 96 2.04 -17.02 0.71
CA ILE A 96 2.54 -15.83 0.02
C ILE A 96 1.40 -14.80 -0.01
N PHE A 97 1.75 -13.52 0.16
CA PHE A 97 0.84 -12.41 -0.10
C PHE A 97 1.29 -11.63 -1.33
N SER A 98 0.32 -11.12 -2.10
CA SER A 98 0.51 -10.14 -3.17
C SER A 98 -0.13 -8.81 -2.80
N ILE A 99 0.46 -7.74 -3.29
CA ILE A 99 0.04 -6.35 -3.14
C ILE A 99 -0.08 -5.77 -4.54
N GLU A 100 -1.21 -5.15 -4.84
CA GLU A 100 -1.48 -4.44 -6.09
C GLU A 100 -2.16 -3.12 -5.72
N ASN A 101 -1.40 -2.03 -5.68
CA ASN A 101 -1.90 -0.76 -5.17
C ASN A 101 -1.74 0.35 -6.22
N GLU A 102 -2.66 1.30 -6.17
CA GLU A 102 -2.61 2.54 -6.94
C GLU A 102 -2.58 3.73 -5.98
N TYR A 103 -1.71 4.68 -6.28
CA TYR A 103 -1.52 5.90 -5.50
C TYR A 103 -1.51 7.12 -6.41
N GLU A 104 -1.95 8.25 -5.89
CA GLU A 104 -1.60 9.56 -6.42
C GLU A 104 -0.53 10.18 -5.52
N ILE A 105 0.61 10.56 -6.09
CA ILE A 105 1.71 11.18 -5.35
C ILE A 105 1.96 12.60 -5.85
N ILE A 106 1.95 13.56 -4.92
CA ILE A 106 2.43 14.92 -5.16
C ILE A 106 3.86 15.02 -4.63
N PHE A 107 4.81 15.26 -5.54
CA PHE A 107 6.22 15.39 -5.20
C PHE A 107 6.56 16.79 -4.65
N PRO A 108 7.37 16.91 -3.59
CA PRO A 108 7.67 18.19 -2.92
C PRO A 108 8.42 19.20 -3.81
N GLY A 109 9.01 18.74 -4.93
CA GLY A 109 9.71 19.58 -5.90
C GLY A 109 8.87 20.01 -7.11
N ASP A 110 7.58 19.69 -7.14
CA ASP A 110 6.66 20.12 -8.20
C ASP A 110 5.86 21.37 -7.76
N GLU A 111 6.19 22.51 -8.35
CA GLU A 111 5.52 23.79 -8.07
C GLU A 111 4.04 23.78 -8.49
N THR A 112 3.69 22.97 -9.49
CA THR A 112 2.31 22.83 -9.97
C THR A 112 1.48 21.93 -9.07
N LYS A 113 2.14 21.17 -8.18
CA LYS A 113 1.53 20.14 -7.32
C LYS A 113 0.66 19.17 -8.12
N THR A 114 1.09 18.81 -9.33
CA THR A 114 0.35 17.89 -10.17
C THR A 114 0.48 16.48 -9.58
N PRO A 115 -0.64 15.80 -9.26
CA PRO A 115 -0.58 14.42 -8.82
C PRO A 115 -0.02 13.52 -9.93
N VAL A 116 0.81 12.56 -9.53
CA VAL A 116 1.33 11.52 -10.41
C VAL A 116 0.74 10.19 -9.98
N ASP A 117 0.08 9.50 -10.91
CA ASP A 117 -0.46 8.16 -10.68
C ASP A 117 0.68 7.14 -10.62
N VAL A 118 0.70 6.35 -9.56
CA VAL A 118 1.72 5.33 -9.30
C VAL A 118 1.06 3.98 -9.08
N GLU A 119 1.41 3.02 -9.93
CA GLU A 119 1.02 1.63 -9.80
C GLU A 119 2.15 0.82 -9.17
N LEU A 120 1.79 -0.05 -8.24
CA LEU A 120 2.73 -0.90 -7.50
C LEU A 120 2.23 -2.34 -7.46
N ALA A 121 3.14 -3.28 -7.75
CA ALA A 121 2.91 -4.71 -7.57
C ALA A 121 4.06 -5.32 -6.76
N ALA A 122 3.76 -5.92 -5.62
CA ALA A 122 4.77 -6.52 -4.73
C ALA A 122 4.31 -7.85 -4.11
N THR A 123 5.25 -8.67 -3.69
CA THR A 123 4.97 -9.94 -3.00
C THR A 123 5.85 -10.11 -1.77
N GLY A 124 5.36 -10.89 -0.81
CA GLY A 124 6.10 -11.27 0.39
C GLY A 124 5.54 -12.53 1.03
N LEU A 125 6.20 -12.97 2.10
CA LEU A 125 5.79 -14.17 2.83
C LEU A 125 4.87 -13.82 4.00
N VAL A 126 3.84 -14.64 4.21
CA VAL A 126 3.00 -14.49 5.41
C VAL A 126 3.89 -14.63 6.64
N GLY A 127 3.77 -13.65 7.55
CA GLY A 127 4.60 -13.54 8.75
C GLY A 127 5.82 -12.61 8.62
N THR A 128 6.33 -12.32 7.41
CA THR A 128 7.48 -11.43 7.23
C THR A 128 7.05 -9.97 7.06
N GLN A 129 7.73 -9.02 7.71
CA GLN A 129 7.41 -7.58 7.64
C GLN A 129 7.87 -6.88 6.34
N GLU A 130 8.25 -7.67 5.34
CA GLU A 130 8.92 -7.19 4.15
C GLU A 130 8.22 -7.72 2.89
N ALA A 131 8.23 -6.91 1.84
CA ALA A 131 7.75 -7.26 0.50
C ALA A 131 8.67 -6.64 -0.56
N SER A 132 8.81 -7.29 -1.71
CA SER A 132 9.56 -6.75 -2.83
C SER A 132 8.74 -6.82 -4.11
N GLY A 133 8.97 -5.87 -5.01
CA GLY A 133 8.13 -5.72 -6.18
C GLY A 133 8.67 -4.74 -7.19
N VAL A 134 7.75 -4.29 -8.03
CA VAL A 134 7.96 -3.30 -9.09
C VAL A 134 6.94 -2.18 -8.95
N PHE A 135 7.28 -1.03 -9.53
CA PHE A 135 6.35 0.08 -9.68
C PHE A 135 6.53 0.75 -11.03
N SER A 136 5.53 1.53 -11.41
CA SER A 136 5.53 2.42 -12.56
C SER A 136 4.66 3.64 -12.26
N ASP A 137 5.08 4.82 -12.72
CA ASP A 137 4.27 6.05 -12.66
C ASP A 137 3.92 6.62 -14.05
N GLY A 138 4.09 5.79 -15.08
CA GLY A 138 3.96 6.18 -16.48
C GLY A 138 5.18 6.92 -17.06
N THR A 139 6.04 7.50 -16.21
CA THR A 139 7.31 8.15 -16.60
C THR A 139 8.52 7.34 -16.15
N CYS A 140 8.50 6.89 -14.90
CA CYS A 140 9.53 6.18 -14.19
C CYS A 140 9.05 4.77 -13.84
N ARG A 141 9.97 3.83 -13.87
CA ARG A 141 9.76 2.45 -13.39
C ARG A 141 10.99 1.97 -12.63
N GLY A 142 10.78 0.94 -11.82
CA GLY A 142 11.88 0.29 -11.14
C GLY A 142 11.42 -0.85 -10.24
N THR A 143 12.33 -1.27 -9.38
CA THR A 143 12.06 -2.22 -8.31
C THR A 143 11.95 -1.50 -6.99
N LEU A 144 11.19 -2.08 -6.07
CA LEU A 144 11.03 -1.55 -4.73
C LEU A 144 11.07 -2.65 -3.68
N HIS A 145 11.43 -2.22 -2.48
CA HIS A 145 11.35 -3.02 -1.27
C HIS A 145 10.56 -2.25 -0.22
N ILE A 146 9.57 -2.89 0.38
CA ILE A 146 8.71 -2.33 1.43
C ILE A 146 9.06 -3.05 2.72
N LYS A 147 9.29 -2.27 3.78
CA LYS A 147 9.46 -2.77 5.14
C LYS A 147 8.48 -2.06 6.06
N VAL A 148 7.64 -2.84 6.74
CA VAL A 148 6.76 -2.31 7.80
C VAL A 148 7.62 -2.01 9.02
N LEU A 149 7.46 -0.81 9.58
CA LEU A 149 8.12 -0.43 10.82
C LEU A 149 7.23 -0.86 11.99
N GLU A 150 7.83 -1.53 12.98
CA GLU A 150 7.11 -1.82 14.23
C GLU A 150 6.87 -0.49 14.98
N PRO A 151 5.66 -0.28 15.52
CA PRO A 151 5.34 0.91 16.31
C PRO A 151 6.08 0.97 17.67
#